data_AF-A0A6G2S434-F1
#
_entry.id   AF-A0A6G2S434-F1
#
_cell.length_a   1.000
_cell.length_b   1.000
_cell.length_c   1.000
_cell.angle_alpha   90.00
_cell.angle_beta   90.00
_cell.angle_gamma   90.00
#
_symmetry.space_group_name_H-M   'P 1'
#
loop_
_entity.id
_entity.type
_entity.pdbx_description
1 polymer ?
#
loop_
_entity_poly.entity_id
_entity_poly.type
_entity_poly.pdbx_seq_one_letter_code
_entity_poly.pdbx_strand_id
1 'polypeptide(L)'
;MPHKRCAGTGHTVTWTEGIIDRQPQTEDIRWPDAGVSFVARQQAREKGRWSKVTLVDREAVPDGLETEFKKLLLPHLKPSDGEIARKATVRYLPLARVAVSHHSHRVYYVFPGHTALEVLPLPSPRRTWQIAGVVLAALAALYLLVHLIS
;
A
#
# COMPACT_ATOMS: atom_id res chain seq x y z
N MET A 1 69.12 -15.18 9.97
CA MET A 1 68.98 -16.50 9.31
C MET A 1 67.61 -16.57 8.65
N PRO A 2 67.52 -16.80 7.33
CA PRO A 2 66.25 -16.88 6.61
C PRO A 2 65.40 -18.07 7.10
N HIS A 3 64.08 -17.91 7.10
CA HIS A 3 63.17 -18.95 7.58
C HIS A 3 63.21 -20.19 6.67
N LYS A 4 63.46 -21.36 7.28
CA LYS A 4 63.83 -22.61 6.59
C LYS A 4 62.79 -23.13 5.59
N ARG A 5 61.50 -22.81 5.77
CA ARG A 5 60.40 -23.29 4.90
C ARG A 5 60.05 -22.35 3.75
N CYS A 6 60.32 -21.05 3.86
CA CYS A 6 59.94 -20.08 2.83
C CYS A 6 61.15 -19.38 2.19
N ALA A 7 62.38 -19.76 2.54
CA ALA A 7 63.62 -19.34 1.87
C ALA A 7 63.76 -17.83 1.62
N GLY A 8 63.09 -16.98 2.40
CA GLY A 8 63.07 -15.53 2.19
C GLY A 8 62.15 -15.02 1.06
N THR A 9 61.30 -15.87 0.47
CA THR A 9 60.32 -15.51 -0.59
C THR A 9 58.94 -15.08 -0.05
N GLY A 10 58.76 -15.06 1.26
CA GLY A 10 57.51 -14.56 1.86
C GLY A 10 57.43 -13.04 1.72
N HIS A 11 56.45 -12.55 0.98
CA HIS A 11 56.15 -11.13 0.86
C HIS A 11 54.92 -10.77 1.70
N THR A 12 55.01 -9.68 2.48
CA THR A 12 53.84 -9.05 3.10
C THR A 12 53.10 -8.26 2.05
N VAL A 13 51.81 -8.54 1.86
CA VAL A 13 50.92 -7.75 1.01
C VAL A 13 50.00 -6.91 1.90
N THR A 14 49.86 -5.64 1.55
CA THR A 14 48.84 -4.76 2.15
C THR A 14 47.56 -4.98 1.36
N TRP A 15 46.58 -5.63 1.98
CA TRP A 15 45.23 -5.71 1.45
C TRP A 15 44.48 -4.43 1.82
N THR A 16 44.14 -3.62 0.82
CA THR A 16 43.31 -2.42 1.00
C THR A 16 41.88 -2.78 0.66
N GLU A 17 41.01 -2.88 1.67
CA GLU A 17 39.57 -2.99 1.46
C GLU A 17 38.98 -1.65 1.03
N GLY A 18 38.34 -1.62 -0.13
CA GLY A 18 37.52 -0.48 -0.56
C GLY A 18 36.05 -0.85 -0.44
N ILE A 19 35.34 -0.27 0.54
CA ILE A 19 33.88 -0.44 0.66
C ILE A 19 33.21 0.74 -0.06
N ILE A 20 32.47 0.45 -1.12
CA ILE A 20 31.61 1.44 -1.78
C ILE A 20 30.22 1.32 -1.15
N ASP A 21 29.88 2.27 -0.28
CA ASP A 21 28.51 2.41 0.22
C ASP A 21 27.65 3.21 -0.77
N ARG A 22 26.50 2.67 -1.15
CA ARG A 22 25.51 3.35 -1.99
C ARG A 22 24.17 3.29 -1.29
N GLN A 23 23.64 4.46 -0.96
CA GLN A 23 22.30 4.53 -0.41
C GLN A 23 21.25 4.27 -1.50
N PRO A 24 20.24 3.42 -1.23
CA PRO A 24 19.18 3.16 -2.18
C PRO A 24 18.32 4.41 -2.36
N GLN A 25 18.04 4.76 -3.61
CA GLN A 25 17.01 5.76 -3.90
C GLN A 25 15.64 5.14 -3.69
N THR A 26 14.77 5.81 -2.93
CA THR A 26 13.40 5.36 -2.68
C THR A 26 12.44 6.22 -3.50
N GLU A 27 11.58 5.57 -4.27
CA GLU A 27 10.52 6.22 -5.05
C GLU A 27 9.16 5.93 -4.41
N ASP A 28 8.40 6.98 -4.13
CA ASP A 28 7.00 6.87 -3.69
C ASP A 28 6.07 6.92 -4.91
N ILE A 29 5.39 5.80 -5.18
CA ILE A 29 4.44 5.68 -6.29
C ILE A 29 3.05 6.08 -5.81
N ARG A 30 2.43 7.06 -6.49
CA ARG A 30 1.03 7.42 -6.28
C ARG A 30 0.13 6.41 -6.99
N TRP A 31 -0.52 5.55 -6.22
CA TRP A 31 -1.48 4.59 -6.73
C TRP A 31 -2.84 5.22 -7.07
N PRO A 32 -3.58 4.68 -8.05
CA PRO A 32 -4.91 5.14 -8.39
C PRO A 32 -5.87 4.90 -7.22
N ASP A 33 -6.89 5.75 -7.11
CA ASP A 33 -7.95 5.53 -6.14
C ASP A 33 -8.74 4.27 -6.52
N ALA A 34 -8.57 3.21 -5.73
CA ALA A 34 -9.21 1.91 -5.93
C ALA A 34 -10.75 1.92 -5.71
N GLY A 35 -11.40 3.08 -5.67
CA GLY A 35 -12.84 3.20 -5.37
C GLY A 35 -13.24 2.72 -3.96
N VAL A 36 -12.28 2.53 -3.06
CA VAL A 36 -12.49 2.09 -1.68
C VAL A 36 -12.66 3.31 -0.77
N SER A 37 -13.67 3.29 0.10
CA SER A 37 -13.89 4.39 1.05
C SER A 37 -12.69 4.56 1.99
N PHE A 38 -12.42 5.80 2.44
CA PHE A 38 -11.32 6.07 3.35
C PHE A 38 -11.37 5.22 4.63
N VAL A 39 -12.56 5.06 5.21
CA VAL A 39 -12.76 4.26 6.43
C VAL A 39 -12.40 2.79 6.17
N ALA A 40 -12.82 2.23 5.03
CA ALA A 40 -12.45 0.86 4.67
C ALA A 40 -10.95 0.71 4.43
N ARG A 41 -10.30 1.70 3.79
CA ARG A 41 -8.83 1.72 3.60
C ARG A 41 -8.08 1.72 4.93
N GLN A 42 -8.50 2.54 5.89
CA GLN A 42 -7.86 2.60 7.21
C GLN A 42 -8.05 1.29 7.99
N GLN A 43 -9.26 0.74 8.03
CA GLN A 43 -9.52 -0.54 8.69
C GLN A 43 -8.72 -1.69 8.06
N ALA A 44 -8.64 -1.74 6.73
CA ALA A 44 -7.81 -2.72 6.03
C ALA A 44 -6.32 -2.54 6.34
N ARG A 45 -5.83 -1.30 6.48
CA ARG A 45 -4.44 -1.02 6.86
C ARG A 45 -4.11 -1.52 8.27
N GLU A 46 -5.02 -1.34 9.20
CA GLU A 46 -4.84 -1.70 10.61
C GLU A 46 -5.01 -3.20 10.89
N LYS A 47 -6.05 -3.82 10.31
CA LYS A 47 -6.47 -5.19 10.66
C LYS A 47 -6.22 -6.22 9.57
N GLY A 48 -5.93 -5.76 8.36
CA GLY A 48 -5.77 -6.64 7.21
C GLY A 48 -4.50 -7.49 7.33
N ARG A 49 -4.62 -8.77 6.96
CA ARG A 49 -3.49 -9.68 6.80
C ARG A 49 -2.83 -9.44 5.44
N TRP A 50 -2.03 -8.38 5.37
CA TRP A 50 -1.34 -7.98 4.15
C TRP A 50 -0.33 -9.04 3.70
N SER A 51 -0.42 -9.41 2.42
CA SER A 51 0.64 -10.15 1.74
C SER A 51 1.76 -9.20 1.38
N LYS A 52 3.01 -9.61 1.58
CA LYS A 52 4.20 -8.86 1.21
C LYS A 52 5.02 -9.69 0.24
N VAL A 53 5.38 -9.11 -0.89
CA VAL A 53 6.28 -9.70 -1.87
C VAL A 53 7.41 -8.73 -2.14
N THR A 54 8.63 -9.26 -2.20
CA THR A 54 9.79 -8.54 -2.69
C THR A 54 10.02 -9.00 -4.12
N LEU A 55 10.10 -8.04 -5.03
CA LEU A 55 10.42 -8.26 -6.43
C LEU A 55 11.81 -7.71 -6.70
N VAL A 56 12.65 -8.52 -7.32
CA VAL A 56 13.99 -8.12 -7.76
C VAL A 56 14.06 -8.22 -9.28
N ASP A 57 14.58 -7.18 -9.93
CA ASP A 57 14.79 -7.13 -11.38
C ASP A 57 13.52 -7.52 -12.20
N ARG A 58 13.58 -8.57 -13.03
CA ARG A 58 12.50 -8.99 -13.94
C ARG A 58 11.57 -10.08 -13.36
N GLU A 59 11.53 -10.23 -12.05
CA GLU A 59 10.64 -11.19 -11.40
C GLU A 59 9.17 -10.94 -11.76
N ALA A 60 8.42 -12.04 -11.89
CA ALA A 60 7.00 -11.98 -12.23
C ALA A 60 6.20 -11.31 -11.10
N VAL A 61 5.32 -10.39 -11.47
CA VAL A 61 4.41 -9.73 -10.53
C VAL A 61 3.37 -10.75 -10.04
N PRO A 62 2.98 -10.75 -8.74
CA PRO A 62 2.03 -11.72 -8.21
C PRO A 62 0.71 -11.78 -8.99
N ASP A 63 0.22 -12.99 -9.25
CA ASP A 63 -0.99 -13.20 -10.04
C ASP A 63 -2.23 -12.52 -9.45
N GLY A 64 -2.33 -12.49 -8.12
CA GLY A 64 -3.44 -11.89 -7.38
C GLY A 64 -3.49 -10.36 -7.42
N LEU A 65 -2.53 -9.69 -8.09
CA LEU A 65 -2.58 -8.25 -8.29
C LEU A 65 -3.50 -7.92 -9.48
N GLU A 66 -4.39 -6.94 -9.29
CA GLU A 66 -5.27 -6.49 -10.38
C GLU A 66 -4.47 -5.99 -11.59
N THR A 67 -5.00 -6.22 -12.80
CA THR A 67 -4.33 -5.92 -14.06
C THR A 67 -3.90 -4.45 -14.20
N GLU A 68 -4.74 -3.51 -13.73
CA GLU A 68 -4.41 -2.08 -13.78
C GLU A 68 -3.24 -1.73 -12.84
N PHE A 69 -3.18 -2.37 -11.67
CA PHE A 69 -2.03 -2.23 -10.76
C PHE A 69 -0.77 -2.86 -11.34
N LYS A 70 -0.87 -4.02 -12.02
CA LYS A 70 0.26 -4.62 -12.75
C LYS A 70 0.80 -3.67 -13.81
N LYS A 71 -0.08 -3.08 -14.63
CA LYS A 71 0.31 -2.12 -15.68
C LYS A 71 1.03 -0.90 -15.12
N LEU A 72 0.59 -0.40 -13.96
CA LEU A 72 1.26 0.71 -13.28
C LEU A 72 2.60 0.31 -12.66
N LEU A 73 2.70 -0.88 -12.05
CA LEU A 73 3.93 -1.33 -11.39
C LEU A 73 5.04 -1.67 -12.37
N LEU A 74 4.72 -2.35 -13.48
CA LEU A 74 5.72 -2.93 -14.40
C LEU A 74 6.75 -1.91 -14.95
N PRO A 75 6.37 -0.68 -15.36
CA PRO A 75 7.35 0.33 -15.76
C PRO A 75 8.35 0.67 -14.66
N HIS A 76 7.91 0.72 -13.39
CA HIS A 76 8.78 1.01 -12.23
C HIS A 76 9.63 -0.18 -11.78
N LEU A 77 9.46 -1.38 -12.34
CA LEU A 77 10.36 -2.50 -12.07
C LEU A 77 11.56 -2.55 -13.03
N LYS A 78 11.51 -1.79 -14.13
CA LYS A 78 12.64 -1.73 -15.07
C LYS A 78 13.79 -0.93 -14.43
N PRO A 79 15.02 -1.45 -14.46
CA PRO A 79 16.19 -0.69 -14.03
C PRO A 79 16.34 0.60 -14.85
N SER A 80 16.78 1.67 -14.19
CA SER A 80 17.21 2.92 -14.84
C SER A 80 18.65 2.81 -15.34
N ASP A 81 19.06 3.69 -16.25
CA ASP A 81 20.44 3.74 -16.74
C ASP A 81 21.43 3.98 -15.60
N GLY A 82 22.44 3.11 -15.47
CA GLY A 82 23.43 3.17 -14.40
C GLY A 82 23.00 2.57 -13.06
N GLU A 83 21.76 2.06 -12.96
CA GLU A 83 21.29 1.32 -11.78
C GLU A 83 21.90 -0.08 -11.72
N ILE A 84 22.51 -0.44 -10.58
CA ILE A 84 23.18 -1.74 -10.40
C ILE A 84 22.17 -2.84 -10.05
N ALA A 85 21.11 -2.49 -9.30
CA ALA A 85 20.06 -3.42 -8.91
C ALA A 85 18.80 -2.65 -8.50
N ARG A 86 17.64 -3.19 -8.86
CA ARG A 86 16.33 -2.68 -8.43
C ARG A 86 15.62 -3.69 -7.54
N LYS A 87 15.03 -3.19 -6.45
CA LYS A 87 14.20 -3.97 -5.54
C LYS A 87 12.90 -3.22 -5.26
N ALA A 88 11.78 -3.86 -5.52
CA ALA A 88 10.46 -3.36 -5.14
C ALA A 88 9.88 -4.20 -4.00
N THR A 89 9.24 -3.54 -3.04
CA THR A 89 8.47 -4.22 -2.00
C THR A 89 7.00 -3.89 -2.18
N VAL A 90 6.22 -4.88 -2.57
CA VAL A 90 4.79 -4.75 -2.82
C VAL A 90 4.04 -5.34 -1.65
N ARG A 91 3.10 -4.56 -1.10
CA ARG A 91 2.13 -5.04 -0.11
C ARG A 91 0.75 -5.01 -0.74
N TYR A 92 0.02 -6.11 -0.68
CA TYR A 92 -1.32 -6.21 -1.25
C TYR A 92 -2.26 -6.99 -0.32
N LEU A 93 -3.55 -6.69 -0.43
CA LEU A 93 -4.62 -7.30 0.36
C LEU A 93 -5.85 -7.42 -0.55
N PRO A 94 -6.37 -8.64 -0.79
CA PRO A 94 -7.64 -8.80 -1.49
C PRO A 94 -8.77 -8.16 -0.68
N LEU A 95 -9.55 -7.30 -1.32
CA LEU A 95 -10.68 -6.60 -0.70
C LEU A 95 -11.90 -6.70 -1.61
N ALA A 96 -12.99 -7.23 -1.07
CA ALA A 96 -14.27 -7.32 -1.76
C ALA A 96 -15.19 -6.20 -1.29
N ARG A 97 -15.81 -5.49 -2.23
CA ARG A 97 -16.88 -4.52 -1.98
C ARG A 97 -18.21 -5.13 -2.40
N VAL A 98 -19.07 -5.41 -1.43
CA VAL A 98 -20.33 -6.14 -1.64
C VAL A 98 -21.51 -5.23 -1.33
N ALA A 99 -22.37 -5.02 -2.32
CA ALA A 99 -23.68 -4.40 -2.15
C ALA A 99 -24.75 -5.50 -2.14
N VAL A 100 -25.56 -5.55 -1.09
CA VAL A 100 -26.66 -6.53 -0.95
C VAL A 100 -27.97 -5.81 -1.21
N SER A 101 -28.78 -6.33 -2.14
CA SER A 101 -30.05 -5.72 -2.55
C SER A 101 -31.02 -5.49 -1.37
N HIS A 102 -31.17 -6.49 -0.49
CA HIS A 102 -31.96 -6.40 0.74
C HIS A 102 -31.45 -5.35 1.74
N HIS A 103 -30.19 -4.90 1.61
CA HIS A 103 -29.57 -3.91 2.48
C HIS A 103 -29.02 -2.74 1.66
N SER A 104 -29.84 -2.14 0.80
CA SER A 104 -29.47 -1.03 -0.10
C SER A 104 -28.86 0.21 0.58
N HIS A 105 -29.06 0.35 1.89
CA HIS A 105 -28.50 1.43 2.69
C HIS A 105 -27.08 1.15 3.19
N ARG A 106 -26.49 -0.02 2.87
CA ARG A 106 -25.15 -0.44 3.31
C ARG A 106 -24.33 -0.99 2.14
N VAL A 107 -23.02 -0.85 2.27
CA VAL A 107 -22.02 -1.56 1.47
C VAL A 107 -21.09 -2.25 2.46
N TYR A 108 -20.81 -3.53 2.20
CA TYR A 108 -19.94 -4.34 3.02
C TYR A 108 -18.57 -4.42 2.37
N TYR A 109 -17.52 -4.14 3.14
CA TYR A 109 -16.14 -4.40 2.72
C TYR A 109 -15.65 -5.65 3.45
N VAL A 110 -15.13 -6.61 2.70
CA VAL A 110 -14.64 -7.88 3.24
C VAL A 110 -13.19 -8.06 2.85
N PHE A 111 -12.34 -8.36 3.82
CA PHE A 111 -10.91 -8.61 3.60
C PHE A 111 -10.38 -9.63 4.61
N PRO A 112 -9.28 -10.33 4.31
CA PRO A 112 -8.71 -11.28 5.26
C PRO A 112 -8.06 -10.54 6.43
N GLY A 113 -8.54 -10.81 7.64
CA GLY A 113 -7.87 -10.43 8.88
C GLY A 113 -6.85 -11.48 9.31
N HIS A 114 -6.23 -11.27 10.47
CA HIS A 114 -5.22 -12.19 11.00
C HIS A 114 -5.80 -13.55 11.43
N THR A 115 -7.01 -13.56 11.99
CA THR A 115 -7.67 -14.77 12.54
C THR A 115 -8.88 -15.22 11.71
N ALA A 116 -9.63 -14.27 11.14
CA ALA A 116 -10.83 -14.52 10.36
C ALA A 116 -11.01 -13.46 9.27
N LEU A 117 -12.04 -13.59 8.44
CA LEU A 117 -12.46 -12.52 7.55
C LEU A 117 -13.01 -11.34 8.37
N GLU A 118 -12.54 -10.15 8.06
CA GLU A 118 -13.06 -8.90 8.60
C GLU A 118 -14.18 -8.40 7.68
N VAL A 119 -15.34 -8.08 8.27
CA VAL A 119 -16.49 -7.55 7.55
C VAL A 119 -16.83 -6.18 8.11
N LEU A 120 -16.68 -5.15 7.27
CA LEU A 120 -16.94 -3.77 7.63
C LEU A 120 -18.21 -3.27 6.92
N PRO A 121 -19.34 -3.13 7.64
CA PRO A 121 -20.53 -2.49 7.11
C PRO A 121 -20.38 -0.98 7.14
N LEU A 122 -20.50 -0.32 5.98
CA LEU A 122 -20.53 1.13 5.87
C LEU A 122 -21.84 1.61 5.24
N PRO A 123 -22.33 2.82 5.57
CA PRO A 123 -23.49 3.39 4.91
C PRO A 123 -23.20 3.55 3.41
N SER A 124 -24.21 3.27 2.57
CA SER A 124 -24.07 3.46 1.13
C SER A 124 -23.98 4.97 0.79
N PRO A 125 -23.31 5.36 -0.32
CA PRO A 125 -23.20 6.76 -0.71
C PRO A 125 -24.56 7.46 -0.83
N ARG A 126 -25.59 6.74 -1.31
CA ARG A 126 -26.96 7.27 -1.38
C ARG A 126 -27.49 7.60 0.02
N ARG A 127 -27.27 6.72 1.00
CA ARG A 127 -27.70 6.92 2.37
C ARG A 127 -26.95 8.07 3.05
N THR A 128 -25.64 8.21 2.80
CA THR A 128 -24.87 9.32 3.35
C THR A 128 -25.37 10.67 2.83
N TRP A 129 -25.69 10.78 1.53
CA TRP A 129 -26.27 11.99 0.96
C TRP A 129 -27.67 12.31 1.51
N GLN A 130 -28.50 11.30 1.74
CA GLN A 130 -29.81 11.49 2.37
C GLN A 130 -29.68 12.06 3.79
N ILE A 131 -28.77 11.50 4.60
CA ILE A 131 -28.53 11.97 5.97
C ILE A 131 -27.99 13.40 5.96
N ALA A 132 -27.01 13.69 5.09
CA ALA A 132 -26.47 15.04 4.94
C ALA A 132 -27.55 16.05 4.59
N GLY A 133 -28.44 15.73 3.63
CA GLY A 133 -29.57 16.58 3.26
C GLY A 133 -30.54 16.84 4.42
N VAL A 134 -30.90 15.81 5.20
CA VAL A 134 -31.78 15.96 6.37
C VAL A 134 -31.15 16.85 7.43
N VAL A 135 -29.87 16.65 7.74
CA VAL A 135 -29.14 17.47 8.73
C VAL A 135 -29.08 18.93 8.27
N LEU A 136 -28.78 19.17 6.99
CA LEU A 136 -28.66 20.50 6.43
C LEU A 136 -30.01 21.24 6.44
N ALA A 137 -31.11 20.54 6.14
CA ALA A 137 -32.46 21.08 6.24
C ALA A 137 -32.85 21.41 7.70
N ALA A 138 -32.52 20.54 8.66
CA ALA A 138 -32.79 20.76 10.08
C ALA A 138 -32.02 21.98 10.61
N LEU A 139 -30.75 22.13 10.25
CA LEU A 139 -29.93 23.29 10.62
C LEU A 139 -30.47 24.58 10.00
N ALA A 140 -30.92 24.55 8.75
CA ALA A 140 -31.54 25.71 8.10
C ALA A 140 -32.84 26.13 8.79
N ALA A 141 -33.71 25.17 9.15
CA ALA A 141 -34.94 25.44 9.87
C ALA A 141 -34.67 26.03 11.27
N LEU A 142 -33.69 25.48 11.99
CA LEU A 142 -33.27 26.00 13.30
C LEU A 142 -32.73 27.43 13.18
N TYR A 143 -31.90 27.70 12.17
CA TYR A 143 -31.38 29.03 11.90
C TYR A 143 -32.50 30.04 11.65
N LEU A 144 -33.48 29.68 10.80
CA LEU A 144 -34.63 30.53 10.53
C LEU A 144 -35.46 30.80 11.79
N LEU A 145 -35.71 29.79 12.61
CA LEU A 145 -36.45 29.95 13.87
C LEU A 145 -35.73 30.90 14.83
N VAL A 146 -34.42 30.74 15.02
CA VAL A 146 -33.62 31.66 15.85
C VAL A 146 -33.70 33.08 15.31
N HIS A 147 -33.62 33.25 13.99
CA HIS A 147 -33.68 34.56 13.35
C HIS A 147 -35.08 35.20 13.31
N LEU A 148 -36.14 34.41 13.48
CA LEU A 148 -37.52 34.88 13.57
C LEU A 148 -37.93 35.24 15.02
N ILE A 149 -37.27 34.65 16.01
CA ILE A 149 -37.55 34.86 17.45
C ILE A 149 -36.63 35.93 18.06
N SER A 150 -35.45 36.18 17.46
CA SER A 150 -34.56 37.31 17.79
C SER A 150 -34.97 38.57 17.05
#